data_AF-A0A178EKU4-F1
#
_entry.id   AF-A0A178EKU4-F1
#
_cell.length_a   1.000
_cell.length_b   1.000
_cell.length_c   1.000
_cell.angle_alpha   90.00
_cell.angle_beta   90.00
_cell.angle_gamma   90.00
#
_symmetry.space_group_name_H-M   'P 1'
#
loop_
_entity.id
_entity.type
_entity.pdbx_description
1 polymer ?
#
loop_
_entity_poly.entity_id
_entity_poly.type
_entity_poly.pdbx_seq_one_letter_code
_entity_poly.pdbx_strand_id
1 'polypeptide(L)'
;LKRLIYDANGRGNLPGTFVRGEGSERSADRQVNNVYDGIGITVKFFHTVFGRNSLDGEGGNIVATVHMDDDLKDPLGYNNAFFNGTQVAFGDGDGIIFDHFTDSLDVVAHELVHAITQYTAGIIYEAQAGGLNESISDVFAAMVEQWHFYQTAADADWLTGQSLFPVAIKGPALRDLSDPGKAYNDPILGRDRQVSHFTQYTDELDVHESSGIPNRAFYLIATGFGGFSWAKAGKIWYATLTDSRIKPAVTFKEWADVTVDQASKLFDISASIIVRNAWVAVGVLV
;
A
#
# COMPACT_ATOMS: atom_id res chain seq x y z
N LEU A 1 -18.29 -3.74 -9.33
CA LEU A 1 -17.59 -4.43 -8.22
C LEU A 1 -18.08 -5.87 -8.16
N LYS A 2 -17.17 -6.84 -8.07
CA LYS A 2 -17.48 -8.28 -7.97
C LYS A 2 -16.49 -8.95 -7.02
N ARG A 3 -16.82 -8.95 -5.71
CA ARG A 3 -16.01 -9.59 -4.67
C ARG A 3 -16.29 -11.08 -4.58
N LEU A 4 -15.23 -11.88 -4.48
CA LEU A 4 -15.26 -13.32 -4.24
C LEU A 4 -14.31 -13.64 -3.08
N ILE A 5 -14.87 -13.88 -1.89
CA ILE A 5 -14.09 -14.15 -0.67
C ILE A 5 -14.09 -15.65 -0.41
N TYR A 6 -12.90 -16.15 -0.12
CA TYR A 6 -12.63 -17.54 0.18
C TYR A 6 -11.95 -17.69 1.56
N ASP A 7 -12.01 -18.90 2.08
CA ASP A 7 -11.40 -19.31 3.34
C ASP A 7 -10.42 -20.47 3.06
N ALA A 8 -9.14 -20.26 3.37
CA ALA A 8 -8.08 -21.25 3.21
C ALA A 8 -8.13 -22.36 4.26
N ASN A 9 -8.88 -22.19 5.35
CA ASN A 9 -9.03 -23.11 6.48
C ASN A 9 -7.68 -23.46 7.12
N GLY A 10 -6.80 -22.46 7.30
CA GLY A 10 -5.45 -22.62 7.86
C GLY A 10 -4.53 -23.43 6.96
N ARG A 11 -4.58 -23.18 5.64
CA ARG A 11 -3.78 -23.89 4.63
C ARG A 11 -3.28 -22.96 3.52
N GLY A 12 -2.16 -23.31 2.89
CA GLY A 12 -1.58 -22.54 1.79
C GLY A 12 -2.22 -22.77 0.41
N ASN A 13 -3.17 -23.69 0.29
CA ASN A 13 -3.79 -24.02 -1.00
C ASN A 13 -4.89 -23.01 -1.36
N LEU A 14 -4.54 -21.99 -2.12
CA LEU A 14 -5.44 -20.93 -2.55
C LEU A 14 -6.32 -21.33 -3.76
N PRO A 15 -7.55 -20.78 -3.91
CA PRO A 15 -8.19 -19.82 -3.02
C PRO A 15 -8.88 -20.47 -1.80
N GLY A 16 -9.01 -21.79 -1.74
CA GLY A 16 -9.75 -22.47 -0.67
C GLY A 16 -11.26 -22.54 -0.93
N THR A 17 -12.07 -22.44 0.13
CA THR A 17 -13.53 -22.62 0.08
C THR A 17 -14.23 -21.28 -0.10
N PHE A 18 -15.15 -21.17 -1.06
CA PHE A 18 -15.92 -19.93 -1.24
C PHE A 18 -16.85 -19.67 -0.05
N VAL A 19 -16.77 -18.49 0.56
CA VAL A 19 -17.53 -18.14 1.77
C VAL A 19 -18.38 -16.88 1.63
N ARG A 20 -18.05 -15.95 0.72
CA ARG A 20 -18.86 -14.73 0.53
C ARG A 20 -18.73 -14.12 -0.86
N GLY A 21 -19.86 -13.71 -1.44
CA GLY A 21 -19.92 -13.05 -2.74
C GLY A 21 -20.44 -11.62 -2.69
N GLU A 22 -20.31 -10.91 -3.81
CA GLU A 22 -20.93 -9.60 -4.02
C GLU A 22 -22.44 -9.64 -3.72
N GLY A 23 -22.92 -8.72 -2.89
CA GLY A 23 -24.34 -8.64 -2.49
C GLY A 23 -24.81 -9.69 -1.48
N SER A 24 -23.96 -10.65 -1.08
CA SER A 24 -24.30 -11.62 -0.04
C SER A 24 -24.38 -10.99 1.36
N GLU A 25 -25.15 -11.62 2.24
CA GLU A 25 -25.24 -11.25 3.66
C GLU A 25 -23.85 -11.32 4.35
N ARG A 26 -23.75 -10.70 5.53
CA ARG A 26 -22.52 -10.75 6.33
C ARG A 26 -22.25 -12.17 6.80
N SER A 27 -20.97 -12.55 6.81
CA SER A 27 -20.52 -13.81 7.43
C SER A 27 -20.53 -13.67 8.96
N ALA A 28 -20.64 -14.78 9.68
CA ALA A 28 -20.34 -14.80 11.11
C ALA A 28 -18.84 -14.57 11.38
N ASP A 29 -18.01 -14.84 10.38
CA ASP A 29 -16.57 -14.63 10.41
C ASP A 29 -16.22 -13.15 10.21
N ARG A 30 -15.48 -12.58 11.17
CA ARG A 30 -15.05 -11.18 11.12
C ARG A 30 -14.05 -10.93 9.99
N GLN A 31 -13.09 -11.83 9.76
CA GLN A 31 -12.02 -11.61 8.78
C GLN A 31 -12.57 -11.62 7.36
N VAL A 32 -13.52 -12.52 7.08
CA VAL A 32 -14.29 -12.52 5.82
C VAL A 32 -14.99 -11.17 5.60
N ASN A 33 -15.54 -10.57 6.66
CA ASN A 33 -16.23 -9.29 6.56
C ASN A 33 -15.27 -8.11 6.38
N ASN A 34 -14.16 -8.07 7.12
CA ASN A 34 -13.18 -7.01 7.03
C ASN A 34 -12.58 -6.91 5.61
N VAL A 35 -12.14 -8.04 5.04
CA VAL A 35 -11.62 -8.07 3.66
C VAL A 35 -12.70 -7.65 2.66
N TYR A 36 -13.93 -8.15 2.81
CA TYR A 36 -15.04 -7.77 1.95
C TYR A 36 -15.31 -6.26 1.96
N ASP A 37 -15.30 -5.65 3.14
CA ASP A 37 -15.56 -4.23 3.35
C ASP A 37 -14.36 -3.40 2.85
N GLY A 38 -13.12 -3.80 3.16
CA GLY A 38 -11.87 -3.17 2.72
C GLY A 38 -11.69 -3.14 1.20
N ILE A 39 -12.03 -4.23 0.49
CA ILE A 39 -12.09 -4.24 -0.98
C ILE A 39 -13.13 -3.22 -1.48
N GLY A 40 -14.31 -3.19 -0.85
CA GLY A 40 -15.37 -2.26 -1.22
C GLY A 40 -14.96 -0.79 -1.07
N ILE A 41 -14.31 -0.45 0.03
CA ILE A 41 -13.78 0.89 0.31
C ILE A 41 -12.70 1.27 -0.71
N THR A 42 -11.71 0.39 -0.91
CA THR A 42 -10.59 0.62 -1.83
C THR A 42 -11.06 0.83 -3.27
N VAL A 43 -11.90 -0.06 -3.81
CA VAL A 43 -12.39 0.08 -5.19
C VAL A 43 -13.28 1.31 -5.33
N LYS A 44 -14.08 1.64 -4.32
CA LYS A 44 -14.89 2.86 -4.34
C LYS A 44 -14.03 4.11 -4.34
N PHE A 45 -12.93 4.14 -3.57
CA PHE A 45 -11.95 5.24 -3.60
C PHE A 45 -11.36 5.39 -5.01
N PHE A 46 -10.80 4.33 -5.58
CA PHE A 46 -10.19 4.38 -6.92
C PHE A 46 -11.17 4.78 -8.01
N HIS A 47 -12.41 4.30 -7.95
CA HIS A 47 -13.47 4.72 -8.87
C HIS A 47 -13.84 6.20 -8.69
N THR A 48 -14.08 6.64 -7.46
CA THR A 48 -14.54 8.00 -7.17
C THR A 48 -13.47 9.04 -7.45
N VAL A 49 -12.24 8.75 -7.06
CA VAL A 49 -11.12 9.69 -7.18
C VAL A 49 -10.49 9.60 -8.55
N PHE A 50 -10.25 8.42 -9.12
CA PHE A 50 -9.47 8.27 -10.35
C PHE A 50 -10.28 7.77 -11.56
N GLY A 51 -11.56 7.46 -11.40
CA GLY A 51 -12.38 6.89 -12.47
C GLY A 51 -11.98 5.46 -12.84
N ARG A 52 -11.19 4.77 -12.02
CA ARG A 52 -10.73 3.40 -12.28
C ARG A 52 -11.85 2.40 -11.98
N ASN A 53 -12.13 1.50 -12.92
CA ASN A 53 -13.13 0.44 -12.74
C ASN A 53 -12.48 -0.88 -12.27
N SER A 54 -12.54 -1.16 -10.96
CA SER A 54 -11.90 -2.33 -10.33
C SER A 54 -10.36 -2.29 -10.34
N LEU A 55 -9.71 -3.38 -9.90
CA LEU A 55 -8.25 -3.48 -9.80
C LEU A 55 -7.58 -3.55 -11.17
N ASP A 56 -8.23 -4.15 -12.16
CA ASP A 56 -7.72 -4.30 -13.54
C ASP A 56 -8.05 -3.11 -14.45
N GLY A 57 -8.96 -2.23 -14.02
CA GLY A 57 -9.47 -1.12 -14.83
C GLY A 57 -10.64 -1.51 -15.74
N GLU A 58 -11.01 -2.78 -15.80
CA GLU A 58 -12.01 -3.35 -16.72
C GLU A 58 -13.23 -3.95 -16.00
N GLY A 59 -13.29 -3.83 -14.67
CA GLY A 59 -14.41 -4.34 -13.87
C GLY A 59 -14.32 -5.83 -13.56
N GLY A 60 -13.12 -6.41 -13.59
CA GLY A 60 -12.85 -7.81 -13.28
C GLY A 60 -13.20 -8.21 -11.85
N ASN A 61 -13.20 -9.53 -11.62
CA ASN A 61 -13.44 -10.12 -10.32
C ASN A 61 -12.28 -9.83 -9.36
N ILE A 62 -12.60 -9.64 -8.08
CA ILE A 62 -11.60 -9.50 -7.02
C ILE A 62 -11.71 -10.73 -6.15
N VAL A 63 -10.68 -11.57 -6.20
CA VAL A 63 -10.56 -12.78 -5.40
C VAL A 63 -9.70 -12.47 -4.19
N ALA A 64 -10.21 -12.81 -3.01
CA ALA A 64 -9.49 -12.66 -1.75
C ALA A 64 -9.67 -13.89 -0.88
N THR A 65 -8.61 -14.27 -0.18
CA THR A 65 -8.60 -15.45 0.70
C THR A 65 -8.17 -15.06 2.12
N VAL A 66 -8.93 -15.47 3.12
CA VAL A 66 -8.61 -15.31 4.55
C VAL A 66 -8.16 -16.64 5.17
N HIS A 67 -7.64 -16.61 6.39
CA HIS A 67 -7.16 -17.79 7.13
C HIS A 67 -6.11 -18.58 6.34
N MET A 68 -5.27 -17.86 5.62
CA MET A 68 -4.17 -18.45 4.85
C MET A 68 -3.03 -18.80 5.80
N ASP A 69 -2.50 -20.02 5.62
CA ASP A 69 -1.31 -20.46 6.34
C ASP A 69 -0.55 -21.51 5.51
N ASP A 70 0.57 -21.12 4.89
CA ASP A 70 1.42 -22.04 4.14
C ASP A 70 2.52 -22.71 4.98
N ASP A 71 2.75 -22.26 6.21
CA ASP A 71 3.75 -22.84 7.11
C ASP A 71 3.09 -23.71 8.17
N LEU A 72 2.67 -24.90 7.75
CA LEU A 72 2.10 -25.91 8.65
C LEU A 72 3.07 -26.38 9.75
N LYS A 73 4.33 -25.92 9.77
CA LYS A 73 5.29 -26.20 10.84
C LYS A 73 5.31 -25.11 11.91
N ASP A 74 4.83 -23.91 11.60
CA ASP A 74 4.56 -22.89 12.60
C ASP A 74 3.09 -23.01 13.05
N PRO A 75 2.82 -23.59 14.23
CA PRO A 75 1.46 -23.78 14.69
C PRO A 75 0.80 -22.47 15.15
N LEU A 76 1.53 -21.35 15.15
CA LEU A 76 1.07 -20.09 15.73
C LEU A 76 0.26 -19.27 14.73
N GLY A 77 0.56 -19.38 13.44
CA GLY A 77 -0.17 -18.71 12.36
C GLY A 77 0.75 -17.98 11.40
N TYR A 78 0.15 -17.51 10.29
CA TYR A 78 0.91 -16.89 9.21
C TYR A 78 1.03 -15.38 9.38
N ASN A 79 2.26 -14.93 9.58
CA ASN A 79 2.62 -13.53 9.81
C ASN A 79 2.81 -12.73 8.50
N ASN A 80 1.89 -12.86 7.54
CA ASN A 80 1.95 -12.07 6.32
C ASN A 80 0.60 -11.92 5.59
N ALA A 81 0.56 -10.94 4.69
CA ALA A 81 -0.45 -10.80 3.63
C ALA A 81 0.27 -10.59 2.29
N PHE A 82 -0.37 -10.94 1.18
CA PHE A 82 0.22 -10.73 -0.14
C PHE A 82 -0.80 -10.72 -1.28
N PHE A 83 -0.44 -10.06 -2.38
CA PHE A 83 -0.98 -10.28 -3.71
C PHE A 83 -0.08 -11.22 -4.53
N ASN A 84 -0.63 -12.32 -5.04
CA ASN A 84 0.14 -13.33 -5.80
C ASN A 84 0.09 -13.18 -7.33
N GLY A 85 -0.39 -12.05 -7.84
CA GLY A 85 -0.63 -11.84 -9.27
C GLY A 85 -2.07 -12.13 -9.72
N THR A 86 -2.84 -12.89 -8.93
CA THR A 86 -4.24 -13.26 -9.27
C THR A 86 -5.25 -12.99 -8.16
N GLN A 87 -4.84 -13.06 -6.90
CA GLN A 87 -5.69 -12.83 -5.73
C GLN A 87 -4.86 -12.25 -4.59
N VAL A 88 -5.55 -11.65 -3.62
CA VAL A 88 -4.96 -11.28 -2.33
C VAL A 88 -5.22 -12.38 -1.30
N ALA A 89 -4.26 -12.64 -0.42
CA ALA A 89 -4.38 -13.62 0.65
C ALA A 89 -3.86 -13.02 1.96
N PHE A 90 -4.52 -13.35 3.07
CA PHE A 90 -4.25 -12.79 4.39
C PHE A 90 -4.10 -13.90 5.42
N GLY A 91 -2.98 -13.88 6.16
CA GLY A 91 -2.79 -14.66 7.36
C GLY A 91 -3.48 -14.05 8.58
N ASP A 92 -3.68 -14.88 9.59
CA ASP A 92 -4.31 -14.48 10.86
C ASP A 92 -3.31 -13.88 11.86
N GLY A 93 -2.01 -13.88 11.53
CA GLY A 93 -0.94 -13.57 12.47
C GLY A 93 -0.75 -14.67 13.52
N ASP A 94 0.31 -14.54 14.32
CA ASP A 94 0.66 -15.48 15.39
C ASP A 94 0.06 -15.10 16.76
N GLY A 95 -0.60 -13.94 16.86
CA GLY A 95 -1.12 -13.36 18.10
C GLY A 95 -0.04 -12.93 19.10
N ILE A 96 1.23 -12.95 18.69
CA ILE A 96 2.40 -12.58 19.50
C ILE A 96 3.03 -11.31 18.94
N ILE A 97 3.41 -11.35 17.67
CA ILE A 97 4.01 -10.26 16.90
C ILE A 97 2.91 -9.58 16.08
N PHE A 98 2.01 -10.36 15.49
CA PHE A 98 0.95 -9.84 14.62
C PHE A 98 -0.43 -10.37 15.01
N ASP A 99 -1.39 -9.45 15.02
CA ASP A 99 -2.82 -9.76 14.94
C ASP A 99 -3.23 -10.00 13.47
N HIS A 100 -4.53 -10.21 13.25
CA HIS A 100 -5.06 -10.56 11.93
C HIS A 100 -4.79 -9.46 10.91
N PHE A 101 -4.19 -9.82 9.77
CA PHE A 101 -3.81 -8.84 8.74
C PHE A 101 -5.00 -8.09 8.13
N THR A 102 -6.19 -8.69 8.22
CA THR A 102 -7.42 -8.05 7.70
C THR A 102 -8.02 -7.02 8.64
N ASP A 103 -7.56 -6.92 9.89
CA ASP A 103 -8.04 -5.90 10.83
C ASP A 103 -7.56 -4.49 10.44
N SER A 104 -6.52 -4.38 9.59
CA SER A 104 -5.99 -3.10 9.09
C SER A 104 -6.49 -2.81 7.68
N LEU A 105 -7.29 -1.75 7.52
CA LEU A 105 -7.87 -1.35 6.22
C LEU A 105 -6.80 -1.03 5.18
N ASP A 106 -5.77 -0.30 5.60
CA ASP A 106 -4.62 0.10 4.81
C ASP A 106 -3.81 -1.12 4.34
N VAL A 107 -3.63 -2.17 5.15
CA VAL A 107 -2.98 -3.43 4.71
C VAL A 107 -3.81 -4.13 3.63
N VAL A 108 -5.14 -4.21 3.82
CA VAL A 108 -6.02 -4.75 2.77
C VAL A 108 -5.92 -3.90 1.49
N ALA A 109 -5.90 -2.58 1.61
CA ALA A 109 -5.75 -1.67 0.47
C ALA A 109 -4.38 -1.82 -0.21
N HIS A 110 -3.31 -1.96 0.57
CA HIS A 110 -1.92 -2.14 0.11
C HIS A 110 -1.84 -3.35 -0.84
N GLU A 111 -2.36 -4.51 -0.41
CA GLU A 111 -2.35 -5.71 -1.25
C GLU A 111 -3.16 -5.55 -2.55
N LEU A 112 -4.29 -4.84 -2.49
CA LEU A 112 -5.09 -4.55 -3.67
C LEU A 112 -4.38 -3.59 -4.63
N VAL A 113 -3.52 -2.71 -4.12
CA VAL A 113 -2.77 -1.75 -4.95
C VAL A 113 -1.64 -2.44 -5.71
N HIS A 114 -1.03 -3.51 -5.20
CA HIS A 114 -0.11 -4.32 -6.02
C HIS A 114 -0.77 -4.81 -7.31
N ALA A 115 -2.05 -5.23 -7.25
CA ALA A 115 -2.80 -5.58 -8.45
C ALA A 115 -2.97 -4.39 -9.39
N ILE A 116 -3.25 -3.19 -8.87
CA ILE A 116 -3.36 -1.97 -9.68
C ILE A 116 -2.02 -1.65 -10.35
N THR A 117 -0.90 -1.78 -9.64
CA THR A 117 0.45 -1.62 -10.19
C THR A 117 0.71 -2.63 -11.31
N GLN A 118 0.34 -3.90 -11.13
CA GLN A 118 0.44 -4.94 -12.16
C GLN A 118 -0.36 -4.58 -13.42
N TYR A 119 -1.61 -4.13 -13.28
CA TYR A 119 -2.50 -3.77 -14.39
C TYR A 119 -2.28 -2.35 -14.93
N THR A 120 -1.18 -1.69 -14.57
CA THR A 120 -0.79 -0.37 -15.09
C THR A 120 0.64 -0.40 -15.62
N ALA A 121 1.61 0.09 -14.86
CA ALA A 121 3.02 0.15 -15.26
C ALA A 121 3.74 -1.20 -15.17
N GLY A 122 3.20 -2.17 -14.43
CA GLY A 122 3.82 -3.47 -14.24
C GLY A 122 5.21 -3.38 -13.61
N ILE A 123 5.39 -2.47 -12.65
CA ILE A 123 6.67 -2.23 -11.99
C ILE A 123 7.15 -3.52 -11.31
N ILE A 124 8.38 -3.95 -11.63
CA ILE A 124 8.93 -5.20 -11.12
C ILE A 124 9.30 -5.09 -9.65
N TYR A 125 9.35 -6.23 -8.98
CA TYR A 125 9.60 -6.32 -7.54
C TYR A 125 11.08 -6.54 -7.22
N GLU A 126 11.95 -5.65 -7.72
CA GLU A 126 13.40 -5.70 -7.48
C GLU A 126 14.02 -4.31 -7.39
N ALA A 127 15.07 -4.15 -6.57
CA ALA A 127 15.86 -2.92 -6.46
C ALA A 127 14.95 -1.67 -6.28
N GLN A 128 15.28 -0.55 -6.95
CA GLN A 128 14.49 0.68 -6.89
C GLN A 128 13.06 0.50 -7.40
N ALA A 129 12.86 -0.34 -8.41
CA ALA A 129 11.52 -0.59 -8.95
C ALA A 129 10.64 -1.28 -7.89
N GLY A 130 11.18 -2.25 -7.17
CA GLY A 130 10.49 -2.93 -6.08
C GLY A 130 10.19 -1.99 -4.91
N GLY A 131 11.16 -1.15 -4.51
CA GLY A 131 10.93 -0.12 -3.49
C GLY A 131 9.84 0.89 -3.91
N LEU A 132 9.73 1.22 -5.20
CA LEU A 132 8.62 2.01 -5.73
C LEU A 132 7.30 1.25 -5.71
N ASN A 133 7.30 -0.04 -6.06
CA ASN A 133 6.10 -0.88 -6.06
C ASN A 133 5.49 -0.92 -4.65
N GLU A 134 6.31 -1.20 -3.63
CA GLU A 134 5.93 -1.12 -2.21
C GLU A 134 5.41 0.27 -1.81
N SER A 135 6.13 1.32 -2.20
CA SER A 135 5.73 2.68 -1.86
C SER A 135 4.43 3.11 -2.51
N ILE A 136 4.17 2.67 -3.74
CA ILE A 136 2.90 2.92 -4.42
C ILE A 136 1.76 2.26 -3.63
N SER A 137 1.96 1.03 -3.16
CA SER A 137 0.99 0.33 -2.31
C SER A 137 0.74 1.07 -0.99
N ASP A 138 1.79 1.46 -0.27
CA ASP A 138 1.68 2.26 0.96
C ASP A 138 0.97 3.60 0.74
N VAL A 139 1.36 4.34 -0.30
CA VAL A 139 0.82 5.67 -0.60
C VAL A 139 -0.67 5.62 -0.93
N PHE A 140 -1.09 4.68 -1.77
CA PHE A 140 -2.51 4.55 -2.09
C PHE A 140 -3.31 3.97 -0.92
N ALA A 141 -2.74 3.06 -0.12
CA ALA A 141 -3.37 2.56 1.11
C ALA A 141 -3.64 3.68 2.12
N ALA A 142 -2.63 4.51 2.41
CA ALA A 142 -2.78 5.68 3.26
C ALA A 142 -3.85 6.64 2.72
N MET A 143 -3.89 6.89 1.40
CA MET A 143 -4.94 7.72 0.80
C MET A 143 -6.34 7.09 0.90
N VAL A 144 -6.47 5.76 0.80
CA VAL A 144 -7.75 5.05 0.97
C VAL A 144 -8.28 5.26 2.38
N GLU A 145 -7.42 5.08 3.39
CA GLU A 145 -7.77 5.30 4.79
C GLU A 145 -8.17 6.77 5.04
N GLN A 146 -7.34 7.70 4.61
CA GLN A 146 -7.62 9.13 4.74
C GLN A 146 -8.93 9.53 4.03
N TRP A 147 -9.22 8.94 2.87
CA TRP A 147 -10.48 9.18 2.16
C TRP A 147 -11.68 8.59 2.89
N HIS A 148 -11.54 7.39 3.46
CA HIS A 148 -12.58 6.73 4.23
C HIS A 148 -12.95 7.51 5.49
N PHE A 149 -11.95 8.04 6.19
CA PHE A 149 -12.13 8.82 7.43
C PHE A 149 -12.20 10.34 7.21
N TYR A 150 -12.19 10.79 5.95
CA TYR A 150 -12.28 12.21 5.58
C TYR A 150 -11.20 13.09 6.23
N GLN A 151 -9.96 12.62 6.23
CA GLN A 151 -8.80 13.29 6.82
C GLN A 151 -8.06 14.11 5.77
N THR A 152 -7.61 15.31 6.14
CA THR A 152 -6.62 16.04 5.33
C THR A 152 -5.22 15.43 5.53
N ALA A 153 -4.27 15.80 4.68
CA ALA A 153 -2.87 15.42 4.83
C ALA A 153 -2.26 15.84 6.19
N ALA A 154 -2.81 16.88 6.84
CA ALA A 154 -2.36 17.33 8.15
C ALA A 154 -3.00 16.56 9.32
N ASP A 155 -4.16 15.95 9.10
CA ASP A 155 -4.90 15.18 10.12
C ASP A 155 -4.56 13.68 10.08
N ALA A 156 -3.99 13.21 8.97
CA ALA A 156 -3.63 11.82 8.75
C ALA A 156 -2.43 11.40 9.60
N ASP A 157 -2.40 10.14 10.03
CA ASP A 157 -1.30 9.58 10.83
C ASP A 157 -0.05 9.26 9.98
N TRP A 158 -0.23 8.97 8.69
CA TRP A 158 0.82 8.53 7.77
C TRP A 158 1.51 7.23 8.17
N LEU A 159 0.80 6.37 8.89
CA LEU A 159 1.29 5.07 9.32
C LEU A 159 0.73 3.96 8.42
N THR A 160 1.44 2.83 8.37
CA THR A 160 0.94 1.59 7.74
C THR A 160 0.93 0.45 8.76
N GLY A 161 -0.20 -0.22 8.93
CA GLY A 161 -0.35 -1.42 9.77
C GLY A 161 -0.55 -1.11 11.26
N GLN A 162 -1.21 0.00 11.60
CA GLN A 162 -1.44 0.48 12.97
C GLN A 162 -2.24 -0.50 13.82
N SER A 163 -3.07 -1.34 13.19
CA SER A 163 -3.92 -2.33 13.84
C SER A 163 -3.33 -3.74 13.86
N LEU A 164 -2.09 -3.91 13.37
CA LEU A 164 -1.46 -5.23 13.27
C LEU A 164 -0.72 -5.65 14.52
N PHE A 165 -0.31 -4.72 15.37
CA PHE A 165 0.50 -5.03 16.52
C PHE A 165 -0.35 -5.33 17.76
N PRO A 166 -0.20 -6.50 18.39
CA PRO A 166 -0.74 -6.73 19.72
C PRO A 166 -0.17 -5.69 20.69
N VAL A 167 -0.92 -5.39 21.76
CA VAL A 167 -0.58 -4.37 22.78
C VAL A 167 0.84 -4.49 23.36
N ALA A 168 1.44 -5.69 23.30
CA ALA A 168 2.77 -5.95 23.82
C ALA A 168 3.92 -5.40 22.96
N ILE A 169 3.70 -5.13 21.67
CA ILE A 169 4.73 -4.66 20.74
C ILE A 169 4.96 -3.15 20.88
N LYS A 170 6.23 -2.73 20.94
CA LYS A 170 6.63 -1.33 21.07
C LYS A 170 6.78 -0.64 19.71
N GLY A 171 5.66 -0.15 19.20
CA GLY A 171 5.62 0.74 18.05
C GLY A 171 4.18 1.01 17.63
N PRO A 172 3.87 2.17 17.03
CA PRO A 172 2.54 2.45 16.54
C PRO A 172 2.14 1.66 15.28
N ALA A 173 3.09 1.21 14.43
CA ALA A 173 2.77 0.61 13.13
C ALA A 173 3.97 -0.11 12.48
N LEU A 174 3.75 -0.82 11.37
CA LEU A 174 4.82 -1.43 10.56
C LEU A 174 5.74 -0.40 9.92
N ARG A 175 5.17 0.68 9.38
CA ARG A 175 5.88 1.72 8.63
C ARG A 175 5.32 3.10 8.95
N ASP A 176 6.16 4.11 8.76
CA ASP A 176 5.81 5.53 8.92
C ASP A 176 6.25 6.27 7.66
N LEU A 177 5.30 6.71 6.84
CA LEU A 177 5.57 7.41 5.59
C LEU A 177 6.17 8.80 5.85
N SER A 178 5.94 9.39 7.03
CA SER A 178 6.43 10.73 7.38
C SER A 178 7.87 10.71 7.91
N ASP A 179 8.24 9.67 8.67
CA ASP A 179 9.58 9.45 9.23
C ASP A 179 10.02 7.97 9.12
N PRO A 180 10.33 7.46 7.92
CA PRO A 180 10.71 6.07 7.72
C PRO A 180 11.94 5.67 8.55
N GLY A 181 11.90 4.47 9.15
CA GLY A 181 12.96 3.96 10.03
C GLY A 181 12.70 4.26 11.52
N LYS A 182 11.48 4.69 11.86
CA LYS A 182 11.03 5.13 13.19
C LYS A 182 9.69 4.54 13.63
N ALA A 183 9.01 3.76 12.79
CA ALA A 183 7.67 3.26 13.09
C ALA A 183 7.64 2.34 14.32
N TYR A 184 8.73 1.62 14.61
CA TYR A 184 8.84 0.79 15.81
C TYR A 184 10.29 0.59 16.26
N ASN A 185 10.45 0.25 17.54
CA ASN A 185 11.72 -0.19 18.13
C ASN A 185 11.42 -1.11 19.32
N ASP A 186 11.33 -2.40 19.02
CA ASP A 186 10.86 -3.44 19.91
C ASP A 186 11.95 -4.50 20.16
N PRO A 187 12.06 -5.08 21.37
CA PRO A 187 13.05 -6.11 21.66
C PRO A 187 12.88 -7.43 20.89
N ILE A 188 11.67 -7.75 20.45
CA ILE A 188 11.33 -8.98 19.72
C ILE A 188 11.39 -8.71 18.22
N LEU A 189 10.67 -7.69 17.74
CA LEU A 189 10.58 -7.37 16.31
C LEU A 189 11.84 -6.66 15.78
N GLY A 190 12.66 -6.11 16.68
CA GLY A 190 13.80 -5.27 16.33
C GLY A 190 13.36 -3.83 16.05
N ARG A 191 14.14 -3.12 15.22
CA ARG A 191 13.85 -1.73 14.84
C ARG A 191 13.39 -1.69 13.39
N ASP A 192 12.49 -0.75 13.09
CA ASP A 192 12.17 -0.34 11.72
C ASP A 192 13.47 -0.04 10.93
N ARG A 193 13.64 -0.79 9.83
CA ARG A 193 14.83 -0.77 8.98
C ARG A 193 14.69 0.12 7.76
N GLN A 194 13.54 0.77 7.55
CA GLN A 194 13.35 1.64 6.40
C GLN A 194 14.39 2.76 6.35
N VAL A 195 14.82 3.07 5.12
CA VAL A 195 15.68 4.22 4.83
C VAL A 195 14.81 5.39 4.34
N SER A 196 15.19 6.61 4.70
CA SER A 196 14.39 7.82 4.42
C SER A 196 15.10 8.84 3.51
N HIS A 197 16.29 8.50 3.01
CA HIS A 197 17.07 9.33 2.10
C HIS A 197 17.89 8.47 1.12
N PHE A 198 17.98 8.91 -0.13
CA PHE A 198 18.60 8.16 -1.23
C PHE A 198 20.09 7.85 -1.03
N THR A 199 20.82 8.65 -0.25
CA THR A 199 22.21 8.35 0.11
C THR A 199 22.39 7.08 0.95
N GLN A 200 21.29 6.54 1.49
CA GLN A 200 21.28 5.30 2.26
C GLN A 200 20.88 4.09 1.38
N TYR A 201 20.45 4.32 0.14
CA TYR A 201 20.02 3.28 -0.76
C TYR A 201 21.20 2.42 -1.24
N THR A 202 20.99 1.11 -1.28
CA THR A 202 21.84 0.14 -1.98
C THR A 202 20.95 -0.92 -2.64
N ASP A 203 21.44 -1.59 -3.68
CA ASP A 203 20.66 -2.63 -4.39
C ASP A 203 20.46 -3.91 -3.55
N GLU A 204 21.16 -4.05 -2.42
CA GLU A 204 21.00 -5.13 -1.46
C GLU A 204 19.89 -4.88 -0.43
N LEU A 205 19.32 -3.66 -0.38
CA LEU A 205 18.19 -3.39 0.49
C LEU A 205 16.97 -4.19 0.04
N ASP A 206 16.23 -4.71 1.02
CA ASP A 206 14.90 -5.23 0.77
C ASP A 206 13.99 -4.11 0.23
N VAL A 207 13.05 -4.47 -0.63
CA VAL A 207 12.15 -3.51 -1.26
C VAL A 207 11.29 -2.76 -0.24
N HIS A 208 10.91 -3.41 0.87
CA HIS A 208 10.18 -2.77 1.97
C HIS A 208 11.06 -1.78 2.74
N GLU A 209 12.38 -2.00 2.80
CA GLU A 209 13.34 -1.08 3.44
C GLU A 209 13.57 0.17 2.58
N SER A 210 13.69 -0.01 1.27
CA SER A 210 13.95 1.09 0.33
C SER A 210 12.72 1.93 -0.01
N SER A 211 11.50 1.41 0.20
CA SER A 211 10.24 2.13 -0.05
C SER A 211 10.04 3.39 0.81
N GLY A 212 10.74 3.49 1.93
CA GLY A 212 10.73 4.68 2.79
C GLY A 212 11.11 5.98 2.06
N ILE A 213 12.02 5.92 1.08
CA ILE A 213 12.46 7.09 0.30
C ILE A 213 11.29 7.70 -0.50
N PRO A 214 10.62 6.96 -1.42
CA PRO A 214 9.45 7.47 -2.13
C PRO A 214 8.22 7.70 -1.23
N ASN A 215 8.05 6.95 -0.13
CA ASN A 215 7.00 7.20 0.87
C ASN A 215 7.13 8.61 1.46
N ARG A 216 8.33 8.95 1.92
CA ARG A 216 8.61 10.28 2.48
C ARG A 216 8.50 11.38 1.46
N ALA A 217 8.91 11.13 0.22
CA ALA A 217 8.68 12.08 -0.87
C ALA A 217 7.18 12.36 -1.04
N PHE A 218 6.33 11.33 -1.09
CA PHE A 218 4.89 11.52 -1.20
C PHE A 218 4.28 12.27 -0.02
N TYR A 219 4.65 11.92 1.22
CA TYR A 219 4.22 12.64 2.42
C TYR A 219 4.54 14.15 2.32
N LEU A 220 5.76 14.50 1.92
CA LEU A 220 6.19 15.89 1.75
C LEU A 220 5.42 16.60 0.63
N ILE A 221 5.11 15.90 -0.46
CA ILE A 221 4.27 16.43 -1.56
C ILE A 221 2.85 16.72 -1.07
N ALA A 222 2.22 15.74 -0.41
CA ALA A 222 0.86 15.87 0.10
C ALA A 222 0.75 17.00 1.13
N THR A 223 1.70 17.07 2.07
CA THR A 223 1.79 18.13 3.08
C THR A 223 2.06 19.49 2.44
N GLY A 224 2.93 19.56 1.43
CA GLY A 224 3.23 20.79 0.69
C GLY A 224 2.04 21.34 -0.09
N PHE A 225 1.17 20.48 -0.61
CA PHE A 225 -0.09 20.91 -1.22
C PHE A 225 -1.18 21.26 -0.20
N GLY A 226 -1.19 20.58 0.95
CA GLY A 226 -2.23 20.69 1.97
C GLY A 226 -3.59 20.15 1.52
N GLY A 227 -4.58 20.19 2.42
CA GLY A 227 -5.92 19.66 2.17
C GLY A 227 -5.91 18.15 1.99
N PHE A 228 -6.81 17.61 1.17
CA PHE A 228 -6.89 16.17 0.92
C PHE A 228 -5.74 15.69 0.01
N SER A 229 -4.99 14.68 0.47
CA SER A 229 -3.83 14.13 -0.26
C SER A 229 -4.19 13.67 -1.68
N TRP A 230 -5.37 13.07 -1.86
CA TRP A 230 -5.86 12.59 -3.15
C TRP A 230 -6.32 13.69 -4.12
N ALA A 231 -6.42 14.96 -3.69
CA ALA A 231 -6.89 16.06 -4.52
C ALA A 231 -5.82 16.54 -5.53
N LYS A 232 -4.55 16.62 -5.10
CA LYS A 232 -3.42 17.01 -5.95
C LYS A 232 -2.32 15.96 -5.98
N ALA A 233 -1.74 15.63 -4.83
CA ALA A 233 -0.63 14.66 -4.74
C ALA A 233 -1.04 13.31 -5.34
N GLY A 234 -2.19 12.76 -4.94
CA GLY A 234 -2.70 11.50 -5.47
C GLY A 234 -3.00 11.54 -6.97
N LYS A 235 -3.45 12.68 -7.51
CA LYS A 235 -3.66 12.84 -8.96
C LYS A 235 -2.36 12.76 -9.74
N ILE A 236 -1.31 13.39 -9.22
CA ILE A 236 0.03 13.34 -9.81
C ILE A 236 0.59 11.93 -9.75
N TRP A 237 0.49 11.26 -8.59
CA TRP A 237 0.98 9.91 -8.38
C TRP A 237 0.27 8.90 -9.30
N TYR A 238 -1.07 8.97 -9.39
CA TYR A 238 -1.85 8.10 -10.26
C TYR A 238 -1.59 8.37 -11.75
N ALA A 239 -1.51 9.65 -12.16
CA ALA A 239 -1.18 9.98 -13.54
C ALA A 239 0.22 9.48 -13.92
N THR A 240 1.18 9.53 -12.99
CA THR A 240 2.52 8.96 -13.16
C THR A 240 2.45 7.44 -13.31
N LEU A 241 1.76 6.74 -12.42
CA LEU A 241 1.58 5.28 -12.49
C LEU A 241 1.01 4.80 -13.84
N THR A 242 0.16 5.62 -14.46
CA THR A 242 -0.46 5.32 -15.77
C THR A 242 0.27 5.94 -16.97
N ASP A 243 1.39 6.63 -16.75
CA ASP A 243 2.14 7.30 -17.81
C ASP A 243 2.99 6.29 -18.59
N SER A 244 2.93 6.34 -19.92
CA SER A 244 3.65 5.40 -20.80
C SER A 244 5.18 5.49 -20.70
N ARG A 245 5.72 6.55 -20.09
CA ARG A 245 7.14 6.71 -19.79
C ARG A 245 7.61 5.81 -18.64
N ILE A 246 6.72 5.44 -17.71
CA ILE A 246 7.06 4.52 -16.62
C ILE A 246 7.18 3.12 -17.21
N LYS A 247 8.34 2.50 -17.00
CA LYS A 247 8.67 1.15 -17.45
C LYS A 247 8.77 0.20 -16.25
N PRO A 248 8.68 -1.13 -16.47
CA PRO A 248 8.74 -2.09 -15.37
C PRO A 248 9.95 -1.93 -14.44
N ALA A 249 11.15 -1.65 -14.98
CA ALA A 249 12.38 -1.45 -14.21
C ALA A 249 12.68 0.04 -13.90
N VAL A 250 11.65 0.85 -13.66
CA VAL A 250 11.78 2.29 -13.41
C VAL A 250 12.63 2.58 -12.17
N THR A 251 13.50 3.58 -12.28
CA THR A 251 14.31 4.09 -11.15
C THR A 251 13.56 5.17 -10.37
N PHE A 252 14.00 5.44 -9.13
CA PHE A 252 13.46 6.55 -8.33
C PHE A 252 13.57 7.89 -9.07
N LYS A 253 14.68 8.12 -9.79
CA LYS A 253 14.87 9.34 -10.56
C LYS A 253 13.87 9.46 -11.70
N GLU A 254 13.71 8.41 -12.51
CA GLU A 254 12.77 8.43 -13.64
C GLU A 254 11.33 8.63 -13.19
N TRP A 255 10.92 7.96 -12.10
CA TRP A 255 9.62 8.16 -11.48
C TRP A 255 9.46 9.63 -11.04
N ALA A 256 10.43 10.15 -10.31
CA ALA A 256 10.42 11.52 -9.81
C ALA A 256 10.35 12.57 -10.95
N ASP A 257 11.12 12.40 -12.02
CA ASP A 257 11.07 13.27 -13.22
C ASP A 257 9.65 13.30 -13.81
N VAL A 258 9.01 12.13 -13.95
CA VAL A 258 7.64 12.03 -14.48
C VAL A 258 6.63 12.67 -13.53
N THR A 259 6.78 12.53 -12.20
CA THR A 259 5.88 13.22 -11.25
C THR A 259 5.96 14.74 -11.35
N VAL A 260 7.15 15.30 -11.54
CA VAL A 260 7.35 16.75 -11.71
C VAL A 260 6.66 17.24 -12.99
N ASP A 261 6.81 16.49 -14.08
CA ASP A 261 6.12 16.80 -15.34
C ASP A 261 4.61 16.69 -15.21
N GLN A 262 4.09 15.65 -14.54
CA GLN A 262 2.66 15.47 -14.32
C GLN A 262 2.08 16.58 -13.43
N ALA A 263 2.82 17.05 -12.42
CA ALA A 263 2.42 18.18 -11.60
C ALA A 263 2.23 19.46 -12.42
N SER A 264 3.17 19.76 -13.33
CA SER A 264 3.07 20.90 -14.24
C SER A 264 1.90 20.76 -15.22
N LYS A 265 1.71 19.56 -15.80
CA LYS A 265 0.65 19.28 -16.79
C LYS A 265 -0.76 19.34 -16.20
N LEU A 266 -0.95 18.78 -14.99
CA LEU A 266 -2.27 18.69 -14.36
C LEU A 266 -2.68 19.98 -13.64
N PHE A 267 -1.68 20.74 -13.17
CA PHE A 267 -1.90 21.95 -12.39
C PHE A 267 -1.11 23.11 -12.99
N ASP A 268 0.09 23.39 -12.47
CA ASP A 268 0.89 24.54 -12.87
C ASP A 268 2.36 24.38 -12.45
N ILE A 269 3.18 25.37 -12.82
CA ILE A 269 4.60 25.39 -12.48
C ILE A 269 4.84 25.40 -10.96
N SER A 270 3.96 26.04 -10.18
CA SER A 270 4.08 26.08 -8.73
C SER A 270 3.89 24.70 -8.10
N ALA A 271 2.98 23.89 -8.65
CA ALA A 271 2.82 22.49 -8.26
C ALA A 271 4.08 21.66 -8.55
N SER A 272 4.72 21.88 -9.71
CA SER A 272 5.97 21.20 -10.06
C SER A 272 7.12 21.53 -9.11
N ILE A 273 7.17 22.76 -8.58
CA ILE A 273 8.18 23.19 -7.61
C ILE A 273 8.00 22.45 -6.28
N ILE A 274 6.75 22.29 -5.81
CA ILE A 274 6.46 21.52 -4.58
C ILE A 274 6.94 20.07 -4.75
N VAL A 275 6.61 19.44 -5.87
CA VAL A 275 7.00 18.05 -6.15
C VAL A 275 8.52 17.89 -6.26
N ARG A 276 9.19 18.78 -6.98
CA ARG A 276 10.65 18.81 -7.10
C ARG A 276 11.32 18.95 -5.73
N ASN A 277 10.86 19.87 -4.90
CA ASN A 277 11.45 20.11 -3.59
C ASN A 277 11.32 18.89 -2.67
N ALA A 278 10.21 18.16 -2.73
CA ALA A 278 10.02 16.94 -1.96
C ALA A 278 10.98 15.80 -2.36
N TRP A 279 11.18 15.58 -3.66
CA TRP A 279 12.16 14.59 -4.13
C TRP A 279 13.60 14.97 -3.76
N VAL A 280 13.96 16.24 -3.91
CA VAL A 280 15.28 16.75 -3.49
C VAL A 280 15.48 16.57 -1.98
N ALA A 281 14.45 16.76 -1.16
CA ALA A 281 14.52 16.58 0.29
C ALA A 281 14.82 15.13 0.73
N VAL A 282 14.49 14.14 -0.11
CA VAL A 282 14.86 12.73 0.10
C VAL A 282 16.07 12.30 -0.72
N GLY A 283 16.78 13.23 -1.36
CA GLY A 283 18.02 12.97 -2.07
C GLY A 283 17.88 12.45 -3.50
N VAL A 284 16.67 12.47 -4.07
CA VAL A 284 16.42 12.10 -5.47
C VAL A 284 16.42 13.38 -6.33
N LEU A 285 17.46 13.55 -7.14
CA LEU A 285 17.66 14.78 -7.91
C LEU A 285 16.84 14.80 -9.21
N VAL A 286 16.00 15.84 -9.35
CA VAL A 286 15.10 16.09 -10.49
C VAL A 286 15.12 17.54 -10.90
#